data_AF-A0A3D5TGM9-F1
#
_entry.id   AF-A0A3D5TGM9-F1
#
_cell.length_a   1.000
_cell.length_b   1.000
_cell.length_c   1.000
_cell.angle_alpha   90.00
_cell.angle_beta   90.00
_cell.angle_gamma   90.00
#
_symmetry.space_group_name_H-M   'P 1'
#
loop_
_entity.id
_entity.type
_entity.pdbx_description
1 polymer ?
#
loop_
_entity_poly.entity_id
_entity_poly.type
_entity_poly.pdbx_seq_one_letter_code
_entity_poly.pdbx_strand_id
1 'polypeptide(L)'
;MTIPEYISVNNGDGSYSAIRIHGISATVFRGNTAIKGVLFPKYVSAIPAEAFAGCTSLEVVSGYGIQEIGAGAFRGRSSLGKFSMDKYITSLGENAFENVPEISINAANTAIAIAAAHSGAKRITLNLSDSSDGFTDQTVEIGNTTEQFFLIGNGSVYRNLKIKSDAAETKISNMIFEGNTDTPLQFSFPKVTLNRVIVRSSPGFALIMSAENTELSLFGTIKLSSQGSNAVISQNVTLQQADAGVVGKLRLTGNYLICRELTNPSLLTFVSGELLPIDDEEFEQMLTSCIVTFDANGGSVDKTEQTVYYGQPYGTLPVPTLQYYKFVGWFTEASFGSLSLQLVKEV
;
A
#
# COMPACT_ATOMS: atom_id res chain seq x y z
N MET A 1 3.78 -35.43 -4.59
CA MET A 1 3.31 -36.06 -5.83
C MET A 1 3.80 -35.26 -7.01
N THR A 2 3.93 -35.91 -8.15
CA THR A 2 4.22 -35.25 -9.43
C THR A 2 3.00 -35.37 -10.31
N ILE A 3 2.48 -34.25 -10.81
CA ILE A 3 1.45 -34.26 -11.83
C ILE A 3 2.17 -34.59 -13.15
N PRO A 4 1.81 -35.68 -13.87
CA PRO A 4 2.55 -36.09 -15.05
C PRO A 4 2.35 -35.10 -16.21
N GLU A 5 3.32 -35.01 -17.12
CA GLU A 5 3.16 -34.19 -18.35
C GLU A 5 2.16 -34.82 -19.33
N TYR A 6 2.11 -36.16 -19.37
CA TYR A 6 1.29 -36.95 -20.29
C TYR A 6 0.65 -38.13 -19.55
N ILE A 7 -0.54 -38.53 -19.99
CA ILE A 7 -1.18 -39.78 -19.62
C ILE A 7 -1.34 -40.66 -20.86
N SER A 8 -1.17 -41.97 -20.68
CA SER A 8 -1.40 -42.95 -21.74
C SER A 8 -2.88 -43.34 -21.76
N VAL A 9 -3.53 -43.23 -22.91
CA VAL A 9 -4.94 -43.61 -23.12
C VAL A 9 -5.00 -44.74 -24.13
N ASN A 10 -5.66 -45.84 -23.77
CA ASN A 10 -5.87 -46.97 -24.66
C ASN A 10 -6.94 -46.63 -25.69
N ASN A 11 -6.63 -46.83 -26.97
CA ASN A 11 -7.53 -46.50 -28.08
C ASN A 11 -8.58 -47.58 -28.38
N GLY A 12 -8.55 -48.71 -27.67
CA GLY A 12 -9.47 -49.84 -27.86
C GLY A 12 -9.09 -50.79 -29.00
N ASP A 13 -7.99 -50.53 -29.70
CA ASP A 13 -7.46 -51.33 -30.82
C ASP A 13 -6.09 -51.98 -30.51
N GLY A 14 -5.66 -51.93 -29.25
CA GLY A 14 -4.34 -52.39 -28.81
C GLY A 14 -3.23 -51.33 -28.92
N SER A 15 -3.54 -50.14 -29.44
CA SER A 15 -2.64 -48.97 -29.43
C SER A 15 -2.92 -48.02 -28.25
N TYR A 16 -1.96 -47.14 -27.98
CA TYR A 16 -2.07 -46.11 -26.94
C TYR A 16 -1.73 -44.74 -27.51
N SER A 17 -2.45 -43.72 -27.06
CA SER A 17 -2.17 -42.32 -27.34
C SER A 17 -1.70 -41.60 -26.08
N ALA A 18 -0.67 -40.76 -26.22
CA ALA A 18 -0.21 -39.89 -25.15
C ALA A 18 -1.01 -38.58 -25.16
N ILE A 19 -1.80 -38.34 -24.12
CA ILE A 19 -2.54 -37.09 -23.95
C ILE A 19 -1.78 -36.18 -23.00
N ARG A 20 -1.49 -34.95 -23.44
CA ARG A 20 -0.84 -33.93 -22.62
C ARG A 20 -1.81 -33.39 -21.57
N ILE A 21 -1.34 -33.29 -20.34
CA ILE A 21 -2.08 -32.63 -19.25
C ILE A 21 -1.89 -31.12 -19.35
N HIS A 22 -2.99 -30.38 -19.45
CA HIS A 22 -3.00 -28.91 -19.50
C HIS A 22 -3.52 -28.27 -18.20
N GLY A 23 -4.03 -29.06 -17.26
CA GLY A 23 -4.60 -28.54 -16.03
C GLY A 23 -5.04 -29.63 -15.08
N ILE A 24 -5.50 -29.18 -13.93
CA ILE A 24 -6.22 -29.96 -12.92
C ILE A 24 -7.63 -29.37 -12.77
N SER A 25 -8.58 -30.13 -12.21
CA SER A 25 -9.91 -29.59 -11.92
C SER A 25 -9.93 -28.83 -10.59
N ALA A 26 -10.91 -27.94 -10.41
CA ALA A 26 -11.19 -27.33 -9.12
C ALA A 26 -11.41 -28.40 -8.05
N THR A 27 -11.01 -28.09 -6.81
CA THR A 27 -11.16 -28.95 -5.62
C THR A 27 -10.48 -30.33 -5.68
N VAL A 28 -9.72 -30.67 -6.73
CA VAL A 28 -9.27 -32.06 -6.98
C VAL A 28 -8.47 -32.69 -5.82
N PHE A 29 -7.72 -31.90 -5.06
CA PHE A 29 -6.98 -32.37 -3.89
C PHE A 29 -7.54 -31.83 -2.57
N ARG A 30 -8.71 -31.17 -2.59
CA ARG A 30 -9.28 -30.51 -1.41
C ARG A 30 -9.38 -31.48 -0.23
N GLY A 31 -8.87 -31.05 0.94
CA GLY A 31 -8.87 -31.83 2.18
C GLY A 31 -7.87 -32.98 2.22
N ASN A 32 -6.99 -33.13 1.23
CA ASN A 32 -6.03 -34.22 1.23
C ASN A 32 -4.87 -33.95 2.20
N THR A 33 -4.98 -34.53 3.40
CA THR A 33 -4.01 -34.37 4.48
C THR A 33 -2.73 -35.20 4.31
N ALA A 34 -2.61 -36.01 3.25
CA ALA A 34 -1.44 -36.86 3.01
C ALA A 34 -0.42 -36.23 2.03
N ILE A 35 -0.85 -35.31 1.16
CA ILE A 35 0.04 -34.70 0.18
C ILE A 35 0.98 -33.72 0.86
N LYS A 36 2.28 -34.02 0.80
CA LYS A 36 3.34 -33.13 1.31
C LYS A 36 3.90 -32.16 0.30
N GLY A 37 3.81 -32.49 -0.99
CA GLY A 37 4.33 -31.64 -2.04
C GLY A 37 3.66 -31.89 -3.38
N VAL A 38 3.66 -30.86 -4.23
CA VAL A 38 3.11 -30.91 -5.59
C VAL A 38 4.13 -30.34 -6.56
N LEU A 39 4.45 -31.12 -7.59
CA LEU A 39 5.23 -30.66 -8.74
C LEU A 39 4.31 -30.56 -9.96
N PHE A 40 4.13 -29.35 -10.48
CA PHE A 40 3.36 -29.06 -11.68
C PHE A 40 4.25 -29.20 -12.93
N PRO A 41 3.74 -29.84 -14.00
CA PRO A 41 4.43 -29.90 -15.28
C PRO A 41 4.36 -28.55 -15.99
N LYS A 42 5.28 -28.33 -16.94
CA LYS A 42 5.40 -27.08 -17.73
C LYS A 42 4.15 -26.66 -18.53
N TYR A 43 3.20 -27.57 -18.71
CA TYR A 43 2.00 -27.35 -19.53
C TYR A 43 0.77 -26.98 -18.70
N VAL A 44 0.88 -26.96 -17.37
CA VAL A 44 -0.18 -26.50 -16.48
C VAL A 44 0.10 -25.05 -16.12
N SER A 45 -0.76 -24.14 -16.59
CA SER A 45 -0.64 -22.69 -16.33
C SER A 45 -1.57 -22.17 -15.25
N ALA A 46 -2.51 -23.00 -14.77
CA ALA A 46 -3.52 -22.58 -13.81
C ALA A 46 -3.65 -23.55 -12.64
N ILE A 47 -3.81 -22.98 -11.44
CA ILE A 47 -4.20 -23.66 -10.22
C ILE A 47 -5.64 -23.24 -9.92
N PRO A 48 -6.64 -24.09 -10.19
CA PRO A 48 -8.04 -23.67 -10.06
C PRO A 48 -8.47 -23.46 -8.60
N ALA A 49 -9.66 -22.88 -8.46
CA ALA A 49 -10.26 -22.60 -7.16
C ALA A 49 -10.27 -23.82 -6.23
N GLU A 50 -9.89 -23.58 -4.98
CA GLU A 50 -9.83 -24.55 -3.89
C GLU A 50 -9.05 -25.86 -4.18
N ALA A 51 -8.23 -25.92 -5.23
CA ALA A 51 -7.57 -27.16 -5.66
C ALA A 51 -6.80 -27.87 -4.53
N PHE A 52 -6.19 -27.10 -3.61
CA PHE A 52 -5.47 -27.59 -2.44
C PHE A 52 -6.02 -27.07 -1.12
N ALA A 53 -7.23 -26.50 -1.09
CA ALA A 53 -7.83 -26.07 0.17
C ALA A 53 -7.96 -27.28 1.10
N GLY A 54 -7.59 -27.17 2.37
CA GLY A 54 -7.62 -28.28 3.32
C GLY A 54 -6.45 -29.28 3.30
N CYS A 55 -5.50 -29.26 2.35
CA CYS A 55 -4.34 -30.20 2.30
C CYS A 55 -3.28 -30.02 3.41
N THR A 56 -3.60 -30.23 4.70
CA THR A 56 -2.84 -29.67 5.85
C THR A 56 -1.37 -30.04 5.93
N SER A 57 -0.94 -31.14 5.30
CA SER A 57 0.47 -31.54 5.26
C SER A 57 1.24 -30.97 4.06
N LEU A 58 0.61 -30.16 3.20
CA LEU A 58 1.25 -29.62 1.99
C LEU A 58 2.29 -28.56 2.36
N GLU A 59 3.56 -28.91 2.18
CA GLU A 59 4.73 -28.10 2.54
C GLU A 59 5.35 -27.37 1.35
N VAL A 60 5.26 -27.97 0.16
CA VAL A 60 5.94 -27.48 -1.06
C VAL A 60 5.05 -27.54 -2.28
N VAL A 61 5.01 -26.44 -3.03
CA VAL A 61 4.41 -26.40 -4.37
C VAL A 61 5.44 -25.82 -5.33
N SER A 62 5.71 -26.53 -6.42
CA SER A 62 6.68 -26.11 -7.42
C SER A 62 6.11 -26.33 -8.81
N GLY A 63 6.43 -25.44 -9.74
CA GLY A 63 5.95 -25.46 -11.11
C GLY A 63 6.54 -24.33 -11.91
N TYR A 64 6.63 -24.51 -13.23
CA TYR A 64 7.04 -23.46 -14.15
C TYR A 64 5.83 -22.98 -14.94
N GLY A 65 5.68 -21.66 -15.07
CA GLY A 65 4.67 -21.07 -15.95
C GLY A 65 3.25 -21.04 -15.37
N ILE A 66 3.09 -21.14 -14.04
CA ILE A 66 1.81 -20.82 -13.40
C ILE A 66 1.52 -19.33 -13.60
N GLN A 67 0.37 -19.02 -14.17
CA GLN A 67 -0.12 -17.68 -14.48
C GLN A 67 -1.39 -17.35 -13.69
N GLU A 68 -2.19 -18.36 -13.36
CA GLU A 68 -3.49 -18.17 -12.70
C GLU A 68 -3.58 -18.99 -11.42
N ILE A 69 -3.99 -18.37 -10.33
CA ILE A 69 -4.28 -19.03 -9.06
C ILE A 69 -5.69 -18.64 -8.64
N GLY A 70 -6.59 -19.63 -8.58
CA GLY A 70 -8.00 -19.40 -8.27
C GLY A 70 -8.27 -19.11 -6.80
N ALA A 71 -9.48 -18.62 -6.53
CA ALA A 71 -9.94 -18.28 -5.19
C ALA A 71 -9.78 -19.47 -4.21
N GLY A 72 -9.25 -19.19 -3.03
CA GLY A 72 -9.03 -20.20 -1.98
C GLY A 72 -8.11 -21.38 -2.37
N ALA A 73 -7.35 -21.32 -3.47
CA ALA A 73 -6.56 -22.44 -3.99
C ALA A 73 -5.69 -23.14 -2.92
N PHE A 74 -5.09 -22.36 -2.01
CA PHE A 74 -4.26 -22.84 -0.91
C PHE A 74 -4.83 -22.52 0.48
N ARG A 75 -6.13 -22.26 0.60
CA ARG A 75 -6.75 -21.87 1.88
C ARG A 75 -6.44 -22.85 3.03
N GLY A 76 -5.97 -22.31 4.15
CA GLY A 76 -5.62 -23.02 5.38
C GLY A 76 -4.32 -23.83 5.31
N ARG A 77 -3.43 -23.55 4.34
CA ARG A 77 -2.14 -24.26 4.19
C ARG A 77 -1.10 -23.69 5.17
N SER A 78 -1.26 -24.03 6.45
CA SER A 78 -0.35 -23.59 7.52
C SER A 78 1.05 -24.21 7.45
N SER A 79 1.20 -25.37 6.79
CA SER A 79 2.49 -26.05 6.61
C SER A 79 3.21 -25.65 5.32
N LEU A 80 2.53 -24.98 4.40
CA LEU A 80 3.16 -24.46 3.18
C LEU A 80 4.11 -23.37 3.63
N GLY A 81 5.39 -23.49 3.27
CA GLY A 81 6.37 -22.46 3.59
C GLY A 81 6.09 -21.17 2.80
N LYS A 82 7.15 -20.57 2.26
CA LYS A 82 7.02 -19.43 1.35
C LYS A 82 6.51 -19.90 -0.02
N PHE A 83 5.41 -19.30 -0.50
CA PHE A 83 4.99 -19.43 -1.89
C PHE A 83 5.47 -18.21 -2.70
N SER A 84 6.35 -18.44 -3.67
CA SER A 84 6.92 -17.39 -4.52
C SER A 84 6.24 -17.34 -5.88
N MET A 85 5.92 -16.13 -6.32
CA MET A 85 5.29 -15.82 -7.59
C MET A 85 6.12 -14.78 -8.33
N ASP A 86 6.42 -15.07 -9.59
CA ASP A 86 7.13 -14.14 -10.47
C ASP A 86 6.13 -13.27 -11.26
N LYS A 87 6.65 -12.35 -12.06
CA LYS A 87 5.89 -11.40 -12.89
C LYS A 87 4.94 -12.03 -13.93
N TYR A 88 4.94 -13.35 -14.07
CA TYR A 88 4.09 -14.08 -15.02
C TYR A 88 2.70 -14.40 -14.47
N ILE A 89 2.43 -14.16 -13.18
CA ILE A 89 1.07 -14.24 -12.65
C ILE A 89 0.21 -13.15 -13.29
N THR A 90 -0.89 -13.55 -13.91
CA THR A 90 -1.87 -12.70 -14.58
C THR A 90 -3.22 -12.69 -13.87
N SER A 91 -3.47 -13.67 -12.98
CA SER A 91 -4.66 -13.71 -12.13
C SER A 91 -4.38 -14.35 -10.77
N LEU A 92 -4.89 -13.71 -9.72
CA LEU A 92 -4.86 -14.21 -8.35
C LEU A 92 -6.23 -14.01 -7.72
N GLY A 93 -6.87 -15.10 -7.31
CA GLY A 93 -8.19 -15.09 -6.72
C GLY A 93 -8.18 -14.65 -5.26
N GLU A 94 -9.30 -14.07 -4.84
CA GLU A 94 -9.59 -13.72 -3.46
C GLU A 94 -9.27 -14.86 -2.49
N ASN A 95 -8.62 -14.55 -1.37
CA ASN A 95 -8.29 -15.51 -0.31
C ASN A 95 -7.52 -16.76 -0.79
N ALA A 96 -6.84 -16.71 -1.95
CA ALA A 96 -6.08 -17.83 -2.50
C ALA A 96 -5.05 -18.39 -1.51
N PHE A 97 -4.54 -17.54 -0.61
CA PHE A 97 -3.53 -17.85 0.39
C PHE A 97 -4.02 -17.56 1.82
N GLU A 98 -5.34 -17.62 2.06
CA GLU A 98 -5.91 -17.44 3.40
C GLU A 98 -5.27 -18.40 4.40
N ASN A 99 -4.69 -17.86 5.47
CA ASN A 99 -3.95 -18.62 6.49
C ASN A 99 -2.75 -19.42 5.94
N VAL A 100 -2.10 -18.91 4.89
CA VAL A 100 -0.78 -19.36 4.45
C VAL A 100 0.31 -18.50 5.10
N PRO A 101 1.41 -19.09 5.61
CA PRO A 101 2.46 -18.38 6.32
C PRO A 101 3.08 -17.21 5.56
N GLU A 102 3.46 -17.41 4.29
CA GLU A 102 4.17 -16.37 3.54
C GLU A 102 3.94 -16.49 2.04
N ILE A 103 3.65 -15.36 1.39
CA ILE A 103 3.77 -15.20 -0.05
C ILE A 103 4.80 -14.13 -0.40
N SER A 104 5.45 -14.31 -1.54
CA SER A 104 6.26 -13.27 -2.17
C SER A 104 5.89 -13.16 -3.62
N ILE A 105 5.55 -11.96 -4.07
CA ILE A 105 5.14 -11.72 -5.44
C ILE A 105 5.90 -10.56 -6.05
N ASN A 106 6.33 -10.75 -7.29
CA ASN A 106 6.75 -9.67 -8.16
C ASN A 106 5.56 -9.28 -9.05
N ALA A 107 4.89 -8.18 -8.73
CA ALA A 107 3.66 -7.78 -9.40
C ALA A 107 3.97 -6.97 -10.68
N ALA A 108 3.57 -7.52 -11.83
CA ALA A 108 3.76 -6.87 -13.13
C ALA A 108 2.81 -5.69 -13.40
N ASN A 109 1.73 -5.58 -12.61
CA ASN A 109 0.71 -4.55 -12.72
C ASN A 109 -0.07 -4.40 -11.41
N THR A 110 -0.91 -3.37 -11.38
CA THR A 110 -1.76 -2.98 -10.27
C THR A 110 -2.72 -4.08 -9.83
N ALA A 111 -3.40 -4.73 -10.79
CA ALA A 111 -4.41 -5.74 -10.48
C ALA A 111 -3.83 -6.90 -9.66
N ILE A 112 -2.61 -7.35 -10.00
CA ILE A 112 -1.92 -8.41 -9.28
C ILE A 112 -1.47 -7.97 -7.89
N ALA A 113 -1.00 -6.74 -7.74
CA ALA A 113 -0.59 -6.23 -6.43
C ALA A 113 -1.78 -6.10 -5.46
N ILE A 114 -2.93 -5.61 -5.94
CA ILE A 114 -4.16 -5.52 -5.16
C ILE A 114 -4.66 -6.92 -4.81
N ALA A 115 -4.67 -7.84 -5.76
CA ALA A 115 -5.04 -9.23 -5.49
C ALA A 115 -4.11 -9.89 -4.46
N ALA A 116 -2.81 -9.58 -4.48
CA ALA A 116 -1.86 -10.07 -3.49
C ALA A 116 -2.13 -9.49 -2.09
N ALA A 117 -2.50 -8.21 -2.01
CA ALA A 117 -2.94 -7.57 -0.77
C ALA A 117 -4.18 -8.26 -0.16
N HIS A 118 -5.09 -8.77 -1.00
CA HIS A 118 -6.30 -9.50 -0.60
C HIS A 118 -6.15 -11.03 -0.61
N SER A 119 -4.92 -11.54 -0.65
CA SER A 119 -4.65 -12.97 -0.73
C SER A 119 -5.00 -13.75 0.54
N GLY A 120 -5.09 -13.07 1.69
CA GLY A 120 -5.30 -13.65 3.01
C GLY A 120 -4.04 -14.28 3.64
N ALA A 121 -2.88 -14.11 3.02
CA ALA A 121 -1.61 -14.59 3.57
C ALA A 121 -1.21 -13.85 4.84
N LYS A 122 -0.54 -14.54 5.77
CA LYS A 122 -0.06 -13.93 7.02
C LYS A 122 1.10 -12.98 6.78
N ARG A 123 1.98 -13.30 5.84
CA ARG A 123 3.12 -12.47 5.46
C ARG A 123 3.11 -12.23 3.96
N ILE A 124 3.13 -10.97 3.55
CA ILE A 124 3.09 -10.56 2.15
C ILE A 124 4.37 -9.77 1.85
N THR A 125 5.22 -10.31 0.96
CA THR A 125 6.28 -9.53 0.31
C THR A 125 5.83 -9.16 -1.10
N LEU A 126 5.63 -7.88 -1.35
CA LEU A 126 5.18 -7.33 -2.61
C LEU A 126 6.29 -6.50 -3.24
N ASN A 127 6.78 -6.95 -4.39
CA ASN A 127 7.76 -6.24 -5.19
C ASN A 127 7.07 -5.60 -6.41
N LEU A 128 7.21 -4.29 -6.54
CA LEU A 128 6.62 -3.48 -7.61
C LEU A 128 7.63 -3.09 -8.70
N SER A 129 8.84 -3.66 -8.68
CA SER A 129 9.95 -3.19 -9.51
C SER A 129 9.79 -3.51 -11.00
N ASP A 130 9.01 -4.55 -11.35
CA ASP A 130 8.77 -4.95 -12.74
C ASP A 130 7.42 -4.43 -13.27
N SER A 131 6.82 -3.44 -12.60
CA SER A 131 5.50 -2.93 -12.97
C SER A 131 5.50 -2.25 -14.33
N SER A 132 4.50 -2.55 -15.14
CA SER A 132 4.30 -1.94 -16.46
C SER A 132 3.44 -0.68 -16.44
N ASP A 133 2.59 -0.50 -15.44
CA ASP A 133 1.61 0.58 -15.33
C ASP A 133 2.00 1.69 -14.33
N GLY A 134 3.14 1.53 -13.64
CA GLY A 134 3.70 2.53 -12.73
C GLY A 134 2.86 2.84 -11.49
N PHE A 135 1.77 2.09 -11.24
CA PHE A 135 0.90 2.23 -10.07
C PHE A 135 0.36 3.66 -9.83
N THR A 136 0.09 4.39 -10.93
CA THR A 136 -0.39 5.77 -10.82
C THR A 136 -1.83 5.82 -10.32
N ASP A 137 -2.11 6.71 -9.37
CA ASP A 137 -3.45 6.94 -8.77
C ASP A 137 -4.04 5.70 -8.07
N GLN A 138 -3.19 4.81 -7.54
CA GLN A 138 -3.61 3.58 -6.89
C GLN A 138 -3.55 3.66 -5.37
N THR A 139 -4.35 2.82 -4.72
CA THR A 139 -4.27 2.57 -3.28
C THR A 139 -4.06 1.08 -3.05
N VAL A 140 -3.03 0.73 -2.27
CA VAL A 140 -2.83 -0.62 -1.75
C VAL A 140 -3.29 -0.61 -0.29
N GLU A 141 -4.35 -1.35 0.00
CA GLU A 141 -4.90 -1.51 1.35
C GLU A 141 -4.59 -2.90 1.87
N ILE A 142 -4.00 -2.98 3.07
CA ILE A 142 -3.65 -4.23 3.72
C ILE A 142 -4.47 -4.37 5.00
N GLY A 143 -5.27 -5.44 5.08
CA GLY A 143 -6.13 -5.70 6.22
C GLY A 143 -5.41 -6.23 7.46
N ASN A 144 -6.09 -6.10 8.59
CA ASN A 144 -5.59 -6.42 9.95
C ASN A 144 -5.29 -7.90 10.23
N THR A 145 -5.65 -8.81 9.32
CA THR A 145 -5.31 -10.23 9.45
C THR A 145 -3.89 -10.56 8.99
N THR A 146 -3.21 -9.58 8.36
CA THR A 146 -1.84 -9.67 7.89
C THR A 146 -0.87 -9.38 9.03
N GLU A 147 0.01 -10.33 9.33
CA GLU A 147 1.01 -10.18 10.39
C GLU A 147 2.21 -9.36 9.92
N GLN A 148 2.63 -9.51 8.66
CA GLN A 148 3.72 -8.73 8.07
C GLN A 148 3.44 -8.33 6.62
N PHE A 149 3.63 -7.06 6.30
CA PHE A 149 3.56 -6.53 4.94
C PHE A 149 4.83 -5.79 4.55
N PHE A 150 5.55 -6.32 3.56
CA PHE A 150 6.79 -5.75 3.04
C PHE A 150 6.60 -5.29 1.60
N LEU A 151 6.75 -3.99 1.36
CA LEU A 151 6.64 -3.37 0.04
C LEU A 151 8.02 -2.91 -0.46
N ILE A 152 8.34 -3.25 -1.71
CA ILE A 152 9.64 -2.97 -2.33
C ILE A 152 9.42 -2.30 -3.69
N GLY A 153 10.04 -1.13 -3.90
CA GLY A 153 9.95 -0.41 -5.18
C GLY A 153 11.28 -0.12 -5.90
N ASN A 154 12.40 -0.64 -5.38
CA ASN A 154 13.74 -0.57 -6.00
C ASN A 154 14.21 0.84 -6.42
N GLY A 155 13.78 1.87 -5.70
CA GLY A 155 14.16 3.27 -5.90
C GLY A 155 13.29 4.02 -6.91
N SER A 156 12.23 3.40 -7.42
CA SER A 156 11.33 3.97 -8.41
C SER A 156 10.45 5.09 -7.85
N VAL A 157 9.94 5.92 -8.75
CA VAL A 157 8.95 6.98 -8.45
C VAL A 157 7.55 6.44 -8.71
N TYR A 158 6.69 6.53 -7.70
CA TYR A 158 5.29 6.13 -7.73
C TYR A 158 4.41 7.38 -7.62
N ARG A 159 3.58 7.62 -8.64
CA ARG A 159 2.76 8.84 -8.74
C ARG A 159 1.41 8.63 -8.06
N ASN A 160 1.11 9.42 -7.04
CA ASN A 160 -0.15 9.34 -6.29
C ASN A 160 -0.50 7.92 -5.78
N LEU A 161 0.52 7.11 -5.48
CA LEU A 161 0.33 5.80 -4.84
C LEU A 161 0.09 6.00 -3.34
N LYS A 162 -0.99 5.43 -2.81
CA LYS A 162 -1.31 5.41 -1.38
C LYS A 162 -1.12 4.00 -0.82
N ILE A 163 -0.51 3.90 0.34
CA ILE A 163 -0.38 2.68 1.11
C ILE A 163 -1.13 2.87 2.43
N LYS A 164 -2.19 2.08 2.61
CA LYS A 164 -2.89 1.97 3.90
C LYS A 164 -2.64 0.57 4.45
N SER A 165 -2.06 0.48 5.64
CA SER A 165 -1.75 -0.83 6.21
C SER A 165 -2.21 -0.94 7.65
N ASP A 166 -3.05 -1.94 7.86
CA ASP A 166 -3.43 -2.46 9.16
C ASP A 166 -2.62 -3.72 9.52
N ALA A 167 -1.55 -4.03 8.79
CA ALA A 167 -0.71 -5.17 9.13
C ALA A 167 0.06 -4.93 10.45
N ALA A 168 0.18 -5.96 11.28
CA ALA A 168 0.86 -5.85 12.58
C ALA A 168 2.31 -5.32 12.48
N GLU A 169 2.99 -5.61 11.36
CA GLU A 169 4.25 -5.00 10.96
C GLU A 169 4.22 -4.60 9.48
N THR A 170 4.60 -3.36 9.20
CA THR A 170 4.70 -2.82 7.84
C THR A 170 6.12 -2.33 7.54
N LYS A 171 6.69 -2.73 6.41
CA LYS A 171 7.98 -2.25 5.92
C LYS A 171 7.87 -1.73 4.50
N ILE A 172 8.26 -0.47 4.31
CA ILE A 172 8.33 0.17 2.99
C ILE A 172 9.80 0.38 2.63
N SER A 173 10.22 -0.11 1.47
CA SER A 173 11.64 -0.14 1.06
C SER A 173 11.89 0.43 -0.33
N ASN A 174 12.81 1.39 -0.40
CA ASN A 174 13.32 1.99 -1.64
C ASN A 174 12.19 2.52 -2.53
N MET A 175 11.46 3.53 -2.07
CA MET A 175 10.34 4.10 -2.83
C MET A 175 10.37 5.62 -2.76
N ILE A 176 9.99 6.26 -3.87
CA ILE A 176 9.77 7.69 -3.96
C ILE A 176 8.29 7.93 -4.30
N PHE A 177 7.55 8.56 -3.41
CA PHE A 177 6.16 8.97 -3.63
C PHE A 177 6.14 10.43 -4.11
N GLU A 178 5.46 10.70 -5.22
CA GLU A 178 5.38 12.03 -5.84
C GLU A 178 4.01 12.28 -6.46
N GLY A 179 3.64 13.54 -6.68
CA GLY A 179 2.36 13.89 -7.31
C GLY A 179 1.16 13.45 -6.47
N ASN A 180 1.32 13.44 -5.15
CA ASN A 180 0.31 12.95 -4.23
C ASN A 180 -0.88 13.93 -4.19
N THR A 181 -2.09 13.37 -4.19
CA THR A 181 -3.35 14.13 -4.04
C THR A 181 -3.96 13.96 -2.64
N ASP A 182 -3.38 13.09 -1.83
CA ASP A 182 -3.80 12.72 -0.48
C ASP A 182 -2.56 12.24 0.30
N THR A 183 -2.72 11.80 1.55
CA THR A 183 -1.65 11.20 2.34
C THR A 183 -1.22 9.85 1.78
N PRO A 184 0.05 9.72 1.33
CA PRO A 184 0.52 8.50 0.66
C PRO A 184 0.81 7.34 1.62
N LEU A 185 1.08 7.60 2.91
CA LEU A 185 1.42 6.56 3.88
C LEU A 185 0.52 6.66 5.10
N GLN A 186 -0.28 5.63 5.37
CA GLN A 186 -1.20 5.57 6.51
C GLN A 186 -1.10 4.20 7.19
N PHE A 187 -0.73 4.16 8.46
CA PHE A 187 -0.51 2.92 9.20
C PHE A 187 -1.26 2.94 10.53
N SER A 188 -2.01 1.89 10.84
CA SER A 188 -2.85 1.81 12.04
C SER A 188 -2.35 0.80 13.09
N PHE A 189 -1.20 0.16 12.83
CA PHE A 189 -0.60 -0.87 13.67
C PHE A 189 0.83 -0.52 14.13
N PRO A 190 1.33 -1.16 15.20
CA PRO A 190 2.37 -0.58 16.03
C PRO A 190 3.78 -0.69 15.46
N LYS A 191 4.06 -1.47 14.40
CA LYS A 191 5.43 -1.65 13.90
C LYS A 191 5.56 -1.18 12.48
N VAL A 192 6.36 -0.13 12.29
CA VAL A 192 6.62 0.47 10.98
C VAL A 192 8.11 0.56 10.73
N THR A 193 8.56 0.10 9.56
CA THR A 193 9.93 0.33 9.09
C THR A 193 9.92 1.13 7.79
N LEU A 194 10.58 2.28 7.80
CA LEU A 194 10.86 3.06 6.60
C LEU A 194 12.33 2.89 6.22
N ASN A 195 12.55 2.23 5.08
CA ASN A 195 13.87 1.96 4.53
C ASN A 195 14.03 2.72 3.21
N ARG A 196 14.83 3.80 3.21
CA ARG A 196 15.12 4.59 2.00
C ARG A 196 13.85 5.07 1.30
N VAL A 197 12.95 5.70 2.06
CA VAL A 197 11.64 6.18 1.60
C VAL A 197 11.65 7.70 1.46
N ILE A 198 11.17 8.19 0.34
CA ILE A 198 11.02 9.63 0.08
C ILE A 198 9.57 9.92 -0.27
N VAL A 199 8.93 10.84 0.45
CA VAL A 199 7.66 11.44 0.05
C VAL A 199 7.92 12.89 -0.34
N ARG A 200 7.62 13.25 -1.59
CA ARG A 200 7.79 14.61 -2.11
C ARG A 200 6.45 15.34 -2.09
N SER A 201 6.44 16.52 -1.48
CA SER A 201 5.39 17.51 -1.65
C SER A 201 3.97 16.94 -1.51
N SER A 202 3.72 16.17 -0.46
CA SER A 202 2.34 15.74 -0.14
C SER A 202 1.48 16.97 0.18
N PRO A 203 0.19 17.00 -0.24
CA PRO A 203 -0.64 18.19 -0.04
C PRO A 203 -0.90 18.43 1.45
N GLY A 204 -1.16 17.36 2.21
CA GLY A 204 -1.27 17.36 3.67
C GLY A 204 -0.17 16.52 4.31
N PHE A 205 -0.54 15.56 5.16
CA PHE A 205 0.44 14.67 5.77
C PHE A 205 1.12 13.79 4.73
N ALA A 206 2.43 13.58 4.89
CA ALA A 206 3.20 12.58 4.19
C ALA A 206 3.06 11.19 4.86
N LEU A 207 2.83 11.16 6.17
CA LEU A 207 2.69 9.96 6.97
C LEU A 207 1.70 10.16 8.12
N ILE A 208 0.72 9.27 8.22
CA ILE A 208 -0.17 9.15 9.38
C ILE A 208 0.12 7.82 10.07
N MET A 209 0.33 7.86 11.40
CA MET A 209 0.44 6.68 12.24
C MET A 209 -0.63 6.74 13.33
N SER A 210 -1.70 5.95 13.19
CA SER A 210 -2.87 6.03 14.08
C SER A 210 -2.85 5.06 15.26
N ALA A 211 -1.91 4.11 15.30
CA ALA A 211 -1.75 3.23 16.46
C ALA A 211 -1.40 4.03 17.72
N GLU A 212 -1.97 3.63 18.86
CA GLU A 212 -1.70 4.25 20.16
C GLU A 212 -0.20 4.28 20.48
N ASN A 213 0.52 3.19 20.17
CA ASN A 213 1.95 3.05 20.37
C ASN A 213 2.59 2.56 19.07
N THR A 214 3.46 3.37 18.46
CA THR A 214 4.17 3.00 17.23
C THR A 214 5.68 2.93 17.45
N GLU A 215 6.28 1.81 17.10
CA GLU A 215 7.72 1.61 16.95
C GLU A 215 8.09 1.91 15.49
N LEU A 216 8.69 3.08 15.25
CA LEU A 216 9.10 3.53 13.92
C LEU A 216 10.61 3.34 13.73
N SER A 217 10.96 2.32 12.96
CA SER A 217 12.33 1.95 12.62
C SER A 217 12.78 2.64 11.32
N LEU A 218 13.93 3.31 11.37
CA LEU A 218 14.47 4.09 10.26
C LEU A 218 15.74 3.43 9.71
N PHE A 219 15.81 3.26 8.39
CA PHE A 219 17.01 2.76 7.70
C PHE A 219 17.34 3.59 6.46
N GLY A 220 18.53 4.20 6.43
CA GLY A 220 19.01 4.99 5.30
C GLY A 220 18.35 6.37 5.17
N THR A 221 18.11 6.81 3.93
CA THR A 221 17.54 8.15 3.67
C THR A 221 16.02 8.15 3.78
N ILE A 222 15.47 8.74 4.85
CA ILE A 222 14.04 8.97 4.98
C ILE A 222 13.77 10.47 4.88
N LYS A 223 12.97 10.88 3.89
CA LYS A 223 12.59 12.28 3.67
C LYS A 223 11.08 12.36 3.47
N LEU A 224 10.38 13.03 4.38
CA LEU A 224 8.93 13.24 4.26
C LEU A 224 8.65 14.74 4.14
N SER A 225 8.05 15.15 3.03
CA SER A 225 7.77 16.55 2.74
C SER A 225 6.29 16.77 2.47
N SER A 226 5.75 17.77 3.15
CA SER A 226 4.45 18.37 2.86
C SER A 226 4.62 19.68 2.10
N GLN A 227 3.61 20.04 1.31
CA GLN A 227 3.38 21.39 0.80
C GLN A 227 2.63 22.25 1.83
N GLY A 228 1.77 21.61 2.63
CA GLY A 228 1.11 22.24 3.77
C GLY A 228 2.02 22.34 4.99
N SER A 229 1.43 22.80 6.09
CA SER A 229 2.17 23.02 7.34
C SER A 229 2.60 21.72 8.03
N ASN A 230 1.88 20.61 7.85
CA ASN A 230 2.05 19.39 8.65
C ASN A 230 2.46 18.19 7.79
N ALA A 231 3.57 17.54 8.13
CA ALA A 231 4.12 16.41 7.38
C ALA A 231 3.85 15.05 8.03
N VAL A 232 3.82 14.97 9.36
CA VAL A 232 3.61 13.71 10.08
C VAL A 232 2.67 13.94 11.26
N ILE A 233 1.80 12.96 11.54
CA ILE A 233 0.99 12.91 12.76
C ILE A 233 1.04 11.51 13.39
N SER A 234 1.12 11.45 14.72
CA SER A 234 1.12 10.20 15.48
C SER A 234 0.68 10.36 16.93
N GLN A 235 0.43 9.24 17.62
CA GLN A 235 0.10 9.20 19.04
C GLN A 235 1.35 9.10 19.95
N ASN A 236 1.72 7.89 20.40
CA ASN A 236 3.01 7.63 21.03
C ASN A 236 3.96 7.00 20.00
N VAL A 237 5.21 7.45 19.95
CA VAL A 237 6.21 6.93 19.02
C VAL A 237 7.55 6.67 19.67
N THR A 238 8.05 5.44 19.50
CA THR A 238 9.46 5.11 19.70
C THR A 238 10.20 5.18 18.38
N LEU A 239 11.03 6.21 18.20
CA LEU A 239 11.94 6.25 17.05
C LEU A 239 13.17 5.39 17.32
N GLN A 240 13.56 4.57 16.35
CA GLN A 240 14.79 3.80 16.44
C GLN A 240 15.47 3.65 15.08
N GLN A 241 16.78 3.38 15.12
CA GLN A 241 17.49 2.94 13.94
C GLN A 241 17.24 1.44 13.74
N ALA A 242 16.90 1.04 12.53
CA ALA A 242 16.73 -0.38 12.22
C ALA A 242 18.08 -1.14 12.22
N ASP A 243 19.19 -0.42 12.08
CA ASP A 243 20.56 -0.92 12.12
C ASP A 243 21.49 0.16 12.67
N ALA A 244 22.26 -0.14 13.72
CA ALA A 244 23.18 0.81 14.36
C ALA A 244 24.36 1.24 13.45
N GLY A 245 24.67 0.47 12.41
CA GLY A 245 25.72 0.78 11.43
C GLY A 245 25.30 1.73 10.32
N VAL A 246 23.99 2.03 10.20
CA VAL A 246 23.46 2.92 9.15
C VAL A 246 22.71 4.08 9.80
N VAL A 247 23.16 5.30 9.52
CA VAL A 247 22.48 6.51 10.01
C VAL A 247 21.10 6.63 9.35
N GLY A 248 20.06 6.14 10.02
CA GLY A 248 18.66 6.42 9.74
C GLY A 248 18.23 7.68 10.49
N LYS A 249 17.87 8.73 9.76
CA LYS A 249 17.19 9.91 10.32
C LYS A 249 15.95 10.22 9.50
N LEU A 250 14.92 10.71 10.18
CA LEU A 250 13.70 11.19 9.57
C LEU A 250 13.86 12.69 9.30
N ARG A 251 14.05 13.04 8.02
CA ARG A 251 14.16 14.43 7.59
C ARG A 251 12.79 14.95 7.14
N LEU A 252 12.33 16.04 7.74
CA LEU A 252 10.98 16.58 7.56
C LEU A 252 10.98 17.95 6.88
N THR A 253 9.96 18.21 6.07
CA THR A 253 9.60 19.54 5.57
C THR A 253 8.12 19.70 5.88
N GLY A 254 7.82 20.48 6.93
CA GLY A 254 6.53 20.51 7.61
C GLY A 254 6.63 19.96 9.04
N ASN A 255 5.63 20.27 9.85
CA ASN A 255 5.55 19.92 11.26
C ASN A 255 5.37 18.42 11.48
N TYR A 256 5.88 17.94 12.61
CA TYR A 256 5.50 16.65 13.17
C TYR A 256 4.55 16.91 14.34
N LEU A 257 3.28 16.56 14.19
CA LEU A 257 2.30 16.58 15.26
C LEU A 257 2.39 15.29 16.10
N ILE A 258 2.59 15.41 17.41
CA ILE A 258 2.70 14.28 18.34
C ILE A 258 1.66 14.43 19.45
N CYS A 259 0.74 13.47 19.59
CA CYS A 259 -0.31 13.55 20.60
C CYS A 259 0.24 13.36 22.03
N ARG A 260 1.23 12.47 22.17
CA ARG A 260 1.79 12.11 23.48
C ARG A 260 3.30 12.03 23.42
N GLU A 261 3.89 10.86 23.69
CA GLU A 261 5.33 10.73 23.86
C GLU A 261 6.07 10.45 22.55
N LEU A 262 7.21 11.12 22.36
CA LEU A 262 8.19 10.80 21.33
C LEU A 262 9.54 10.43 21.96
N THR A 263 9.92 9.15 21.84
CA THR A 263 11.25 8.68 22.25
C THR A 263 12.27 8.89 21.13
N ASN A 264 13.51 9.22 21.49
CA ASN A 264 14.65 9.49 20.59
C ASN A 264 14.42 10.61 19.53
N PRO A 265 13.98 11.82 19.94
CA PRO A 265 13.75 12.94 19.02
C PRO A 265 15.01 13.38 18.25
N SER A 266 16.21 12.99 18.69
CA SER A 266 17.47 13.24 17.99
C SER A 266 17.56 12.58 16.60
N LEU A 267 16.68 11.60 16.32
CA LEU A 267 16.52 10.97 15.01
C LEU A 267 15.67 11.82 14.04
N LEU A 268 15.06 12.91 14.51
CA LEU A 268 14.38 13.89 13.67
C LEU A 268 15.35 14.97 13.16
N THR A 269 15.08 15.49 11.98
CA THR A 269 15.73 16.70 11.47
C THR A 269 14.75 17.47 10.61
N PHE A 270 14.50 18.73 10.95
CA PHE A 270 13.61 19.60 10.20
C PHE A 270 14.39 20.42 9.18
N VAL A 271 13.91 20.41 7.94
CA VAL A 271 14.28 21.40 6.91
C VAL A 271 13.48 22.67 7.14
N SER A 272 12.19 22.50 7.43
CA SER A 272 11.25 23.52 7.88
C SER A 272 10.18 22.84 8.75
N GLY A 273 9.50 23.63 9.58
CA GLY A 273 8.57 23.13 10.59
C GLY A 273 9.26 22.69 11.87
N GLU A 274 8.47 22.17 12.79
CA GLU A 274 8.91 21.78 14.13
C GLU A 274 8.12 20.57 14.67
N LEU A 275 8.54 20.08 15.83
CA LEU A 275 7.77 19.09 16.59
C LEU A 275 6.72 19.85 17.41
N LEU A 276 5.44 19.60 17.14
CA LEU A 276 4.31 20.24 17.81
C LEU A 276 3.55 19.20 18.63
N PRO A 277 3.48 19.33 19.97
CA PRO A 277 2.57 18.53 20.77
C PRO A 277 1.13 18.93 20.45
N ILE A 278 0.24 17.94 20.37
CA ILE A 278 -1.21 18.11 20.23
C ILE A 278 -1.92 17.28 21.29
N ASP A 279 -3.18 17.57 21.60
CA ASP A 279 -3.98 16.70 22.47
C ASP A 279 -4.76 15.61 21.70
N ASP A 280 -5.51 14.79 22.43
CA ASP A 280 -6.32 13.71 21.87
C ASP A 280 -7.46 14.23 20.98
N GLU A 281 -8.04 15.38 21.31
CA GLU A 281 -9.13 15.98 20.53
C GLU A 281 -8.59 16.51 19.20
N GLU A 282 -7.47 17.24 19.24
CA GLU A 282 -6.76 17.73 18.06
C GLU A 282 -6.30 16.57 17.15
N PHE A 283 -5.84 15.46 17.73
CA PHE A 283 -5.44 14.28 16.97
C PHE A 283 -6.61 13.70 16.14
N GLU A 284 -7.75 13.44 16.79
CA GLU A 284 -8.94 12.91 16.11
C GLU A 284 -9.51 13.89 15.06
N GLN A 285 -9.47 15.20 15.35
CA GLN A 285 -9.85 16.22 14.38
C GLN A 285 -8.93 16.21 13.15
N MET A 286 -7.62 16.13 13.35
CA MET A 286 -6.64 16.13 12.24
C MET A 286 -6.78 14.90 11.34
N LEU A 287 -7.11 13.73 11.89
CA LEU A 287 -7.36 12.50 11.10
C LEU A 287 -8.58 12.60 10.19
N THR A 288 -9.51 13.50 10.51
CA THR A 288 -10.72 13.75 9.73
C THR A 288 -10.68 15.10 9.01
N SER A 289 -9.50 15.72 8.91
CA SER A 289 -9.32 17.02 8.28
C SER A 289 -9.08 16.92 6.76
N CYS A 290 -9.33 18.01 6.05
CA CYS A 290 -8.86 18.21 4.68
C CYS A 290 -8.30 19.61 4.49
N ILE A 291 -7.50 19.79 3.44
CA ILE A 291 -6.95 21.10 3.06
C ILE A 291 -7.81 21.67 1.94
N VAL A 292 -8.30 22.88 2.18
CA VAL A 292 -9.04 23.68 1.21
C VAL A 292 -8.06 24.69 0.63
N THR A 293 -7.83 24.62 -0.68
CA THR A 293 -7.00 25.61 -1.38
C THR A 293 -7.86 26.71 -1.99
N PHE A 294 -7.34 27.93 -1.98
CA PHE A 294 -7.98 29.14 -2.48
C PHE A 294 -7.27 29.61 -3.74
N ASP A 295 -7.89 29.42 -4.90
CA ASP A 295 -7.37 29.88 -6.18
C ASP A 295 -7.95 31.26 -6.53
N ALA A 296 -7.10 32.28 -6.44
CA ALA A 296 -7.46 33.65 -6.77
C ALA A 296 -7.62 33.89 -8.29
N ASN A 297 -7.51 32.88 -9.16
CA ASN A 297 -7.78 32.94 -10.60
C ASN A 297 -7.05 34.12 -11.30
N GLY A 298 -5.75 34.24 -11.04
CA GLY A 298 -4.90 35.34 -11.54
C GLY A 298 -4.88 36.60 -10.65
N GLY A 299 -5.66 36.63 -9.56
CA GLY A 299 -5.59 37.63 -8.50
C GLY A 299 -4.58 37.31 -7.39
N SER A 300 -4.65 38.06 -6.30
CA SER A 300 -3.86 37.84 -5.07
C SER A 300 -4.78 37.47 -3.90
N VAL A 301 -4.30 36.61 -3.00
CA VAL A 301 -5.01 36.23 -1.76
C VAL A 301 -3.98 36.03 -0.64
N ASP A 302 -4.26 36.54 0.55
CA ASP A 302 -3.30 36.54 1.67
C ASP A 302 -3.13 35.15 2.32
N LYS A 303 -4.09 34.26 2.09
CA LYS A 303 -4.09 32.88 2.57
C LYS A 303 -4.52 31.97 1.42
N THR A 304 -3.60 31.15 0.91
CA THR A 304 -3.84 30.27 -0.25
C THR A 304 -4.39 28.90 0.12
N GLU A 305 -4.39 28.54 1.40
CA GLU A 305 -4.92 27.28 1.89
C GLU A 305 -5.41 27.36 3.33
N GLN A 306 -6.32 26.46 3.72
CA GLN A 306 -6.80 26.30 5.08
C GLN A 306 -7.14 24.84 5.38
N THR A 307 -6.72 24.36 6.54
CA THR A 307 -7.21 23.09 7.11
C THR A 307 -8.64 23.28 7.62
N VAL A 308 -9.52 22.35 7.24
CA VAL A 308 -10.90 22.25 7.75
C VAL A 308 -11.14 20.87 8.30
N TYR A 309 -11.97 20.80 9.33
CA TYR A 309 -12.27 19.57 10.05
C TYR A 309 -13.65 19.07 9.65
N TYR A 310 -13.79 17.77 9.43
CA TYR A 310 -15.09 17.18 9.08
C TYR A 310 -16.15 17.55 10.12
N GLY A 311 -17.31 18.02 9.64
CA GLY A 311 -18.43 18.44 10.50
C GLY A 311 -18.29 19.84 11.13
N GLN A 312 -17.17 20.53 10.95
CA GLN A 312 -16.96 21.91 11.42
C GLN A 312 -17.17 22.94 10.30
N PRO A 313 -17.62 24.17 10.62
CA PRO A 313 -17.69 25.24 9.64
C PRO A 313 -16.28 25.66 9.17
N TYR A 314 -16.17 26.11 7.93
CA TYR A 314 -14.91 26.59 7.34
C TYR A 314 -14.34 27.86 8.03
N GLY A 315 -15.08 28.51 8.92
CA GLY A 315 -14.68 29.79 9.50
C GLY A 315 -14.65 30.92 8.46
N THR A 316 -13.87 31.97 8.75
CA THR A 316 -13.72 33.12 7.86
C THR A 316 -12.79 32.79 6.69
N LEU A 317 -13.32 32.85 5.47
CA LEU A 317 -12.54 32.63 4.25
C LEU A 317 -11.76 33.90 3.86
N PRO A 318 -10.57 33.78 3.24
CA PRO A 318 -9.82 34.94 2.79
C PRO A 318 -10.54 35.65 1.64
N VAL A 319 -10.30 36.96 1.50
CA VAL A 319 -10.89 37.78 0.43
C VAL A 319 -9.82 38.09 -0.61
N PRO A 320 -9.91 37.55 -1.85
CA PRO A 320 -8.93 37.81 -2.88
C PRO A 320 -9.16 39.17 -3.55
N THR A 321 -8.13 39.67 -4.22
CA THR A 321 -8.16 40.92 -5.00
C THR A 321 -7.73 40.67 -6.45
N LEU A 322 -8.49 41.20 -7.41
CA LEU A 322 -8.07 41.30 -8.83
C LEU A 322 -8.46 42.68 -9.37
N GLN A 323 -7.54 43.32 -10.10
CA GLN A 323 -7.76 44.68 -10.64
C GLN A 323 -9.00 44.71 -11.55
N TYR A 324 -9.89 45.69 -11.34
CA TYR A 324 -11.17 45.89 -12.06
C TYR A 324 -12.29 44.89 -11.77
N TYR A 325 -12.14 44.08 -10.71
CA TYR A 325 -13.13 43.10 -10.33
C TYR A 325 -13.48 43.18 -8.83
N LYS A 326 -14.72 42.82 -8.51
CA LYS A 326 -15.19 42.66 -7.13
C LYS A 326 -15.33 41.18 -6.77
N PHE A 327 -14.87 40.82 -5.58
CA PHE A 327 -15.07 39.50 -5.00
C PHE A 327 -16.55 39.28 -4.66
N VAL A 328 -17.16 38.24 -5.22
CA VAL A 328 -18.56 37.89 -4.93
C VAL A 328 -18.71 36.62 -4.10
N GLY A 329 -17.67 35.79 -4.02
CA GLY A 329 -17.67 34.56 -3.23
C GLY A 329 -16.71 33.51 -3.77
N TRP A 330 -16.55 32.46 -2.97
CA TRP A 330 -15.80 31.25 -3.30
C TRP A 330 -16.75 30.17 -3.81
N PHE A 331 -16.36 29.42 -4.86
CA PHE A 331 -17.20 28.39 -5.49
C PHE A 331 -16.44 27.10 -5.73
N THR A 332 -16.99 25.91 -5.42
CA THR A 332 -16.25 24.64 -5.47
C THR A 332 -15.99 24.06 -6.87
N GLU A 333 -16.31 24.79 -7.95
CA GLU A 333 -16.13 24.32 -9.31
C GLU A 333 -15.42 25.33 -10.23
N ALA A 334 -14.44 24.82 -10.98
CA ALA A 334 -14.31 25.06 -12.42
C ALA A 334 -14.28 23.71 -13.20
N SER A 335 -14.86 22.65 -12.60
CA SER A 335 -14.64 21.19 -12.75
C SER A 335 -13.51 20.62 -11.85
N PHE A 336 -13.94 20.12 -10.68
CA PHE A 336 -13.22 19.38 -9.63
C PHE A 336 -12.30 20.15 -8.64
N GLY A 337 -12.87 20.49 -7.46
CA GLY A 337 -12.19 20.34 -6.17
C GLY A 337 -11.47 21.56 -5.57
N SER A 338 -11.33 22.67 -6.28
CA SER A 338 -10.85 23.93 -5.72
C SER A 338 -12.00 24.92 -5.53
N LEU A 339 -11.95 25.74 -4.47
CA LEU A 339 -12.78 26.93 -4.41
C LEU A 339 -12.21 27.94 -5.41
N SER A 340 -12.85 28.06 -6.58
CA SER A 340 -12.55 29.01 -7.63
C SER A 340 -13.19 30.37 -7.32
N LEU A 341 -12.45 31.41 -7.69
CA LEU A 341 -12.88 32.80 -7.57
C LEU A 341 -13.82 33.17 -8.72
N GLN A 342 -15.07 33.53 -8.41
CA GLN A 342 -15.94 34.25 -9.35
C GLN A 342 -15.81 35.75 -9.13
N LEU A 343 -15.69 36.48 -10.24
CA LEU A 343 -15.53 37.93 -10.25
C LEU A 343 -16.57 38.56 -11.15
N VAL A 344 -17.12 39.69 -10.73
CA VAL A 344 -17.94 40.56 -11.59
C VAL A 344 -17.08 41.74 -12.01
N LYS A 345 -16.92 41.91 -13.33
CA LYS A 345 -16.20 43.04 -13.91
C LYS A 345 -17.00 44.31 -13.64
N GLU A 346 -16.37 45.32 -13.03
CA GLU A 346 -16.97 46.64 -13.03
C GLU A 346 -16.91 47.20 -14.45
N VAL A 347 -18.08 47.51 -15.02
CA VAL A 347 -18.23 48.18 -16.33
C VAL A 347 -17.97 49.67 -16.18
#